data_AF-A0A1Y6LAY2-F1
#
_entry.id   AF-A0A1Y6LAY2-F1
#
_cell.length_a   1.000
_cell.length_b   1.000
_cell.length_c   1.000
_cell.angle_alpha   90.00
_cell.angle_beta   90.00
_cell.angle_gamma   90.00
#
_symmetry.space_group_name_H-M   'P 1'
#
loop_
_entity.id
_entity.type
_entity.pdbx_description
1 polymer ?
#
loop_
_entity_poly.entity_id
_entity_poly.type
_entity_poly.pdbx_seq_one_letter_code
_entity_poly.pdbx_strand_id
1 'polypeptide(L)'
;MVTNVALLALGAVCAWAQTSDAASETNEPNKYTATDAAAVSAAQATAPTYSGTPQSQYKQGKVFDRFVEIWLENTDYDKAAGDSNLAYLASKGITLTNYFAVTHPSEPNYVASIGGDNFGMDNDNFNQVADNTSTVVDLLEDKGISWGTYQEDMPFSGFEGKAWVNQKTKANDYVRKHNPPVIYNANTSQRRLSYQKNLTQFYVDLNNQRLPQWSFITPNMTSDGHDTSVTTAGTWSRNFLDPLLSNDYFNSRTLVLLTFDENHTYNTGNRVFSILLGGAVPDSLQGTKDTQFYNHYSDIATVEANWDLHTLGRWDVGANVFKLVADTTGDTYTSWDAVTGDNPSVFLNGSFSGPFSSSQKNAYPVPNTNAKSPSTGRTVLPSIVDKYSSQQSSKNMYYNNGVMIPDGQHPPQGY
;
A
#
# COMPACT_ATOMS: atom_id res chain seq x y z
N MET A 1 -35.84 -16.45 -65.86
CA MET A 1 -34.46 -16.38 -65.35
C MET A 1 -34.51 -15.59 -64.06
N VAL A 2 -34.36 -16.28 -62.95
CA VAL A 2 -34.46 -15.75 -61.58
C VAL A 2 -33.07 -15.30 -61.17
N THR A 3 -32.88 -14.01 -60.92
CA THR A 3 -31.62 -13.47 -60.40
C THR A 3 -31.81 -13.20 -58.91
N ASN A 4 -31.19 -14.06 -58.10
CA ASN A 4 -31.14 -13.97 -56.66
C ASN A 4 -30.43 -12.68 -56.20
N VAL A 5 -31.11 -11.88 -55.40
CA VAL A 5 -30.50 -10.81 -54.60
C VAL A 5 -30.13 -11.44 -53.26
N ALA A 6 -28.84 -11.74 -53.08
CA ALA A 6 -28.30 -12.19 -51.80
C ALA A 6 -28.08 -10.97 -50.89
N LEU A 7 -28.84 -10.91 -49.80
CA LEU A 7 -28.68 -9.97 -48.70
C LEU A 7 -27.39 -10.33 -47.94
N LEU A 8 -26.34 -9.51 -48.06
CA LEU A 8 -25.16 -9.60 -47.21
C LEU A 8 -25.48 -9.01 -45.83
N ALA A 9 -25.73 -9.88 -44.86
CA ALA A 9 -25.74 -9.51 -43.45
C ALA A 9 -24.29 -9.25 -42.99
N LEU A 10 -23.93 -7.97 -42.83
CA LEU A 10 -22.72 -7.57 -42.10
C LEU A 10 -22.96 -7.81 -40.61
N GLY A 11 -22.68 -9.04 -40.17
CA GLY A 11 -22.50 -9.34 -38.75
C GLY A 11 -21.20 -8.68 -38.29
N ALA A 12 -21.30 -7.54 -37.62
CA ALA A 12 -20.21 -6.99 -36.84
C ALA A 12 -19.96 -7.93 -35.64
N VAL A 13 -19.04 -8.87 -35.82
CA VAL A 13 -18.47 -9.61 -34.69
C VAL A 13 -17.57 -8.61 -33.97
N CYS A 14 -18.11 -7.95 -32.94
CA CYS A 14 -17.29 -7.33 -31.92
C CYS A 14 -16.48 -8.46 -31.27
N ALA A 15 -15.26 -8.66 -31.75
CA ALA A 15 -14.26 -9.43 -31.04
C ALA A 15 -13.95 -8.66 -29.76
N TRP A 16 -14.59 -9.04 -28.66
CA TRP A 16 -14.09 -8.74 -27.34
C TRP A 16 -12.73 -9.41 -27.26
N ALA A 17 -11.66 -8.65 -27.42
CA ALA A 17 -10.35 -9.10 -27.00
C ALA A 17 -10.39 -9.22 -25.47
N GLN A 18 -10.86 -10.37 -24.98
CA GLN A 18 -10.29 -10.94 -23.77
C GLN A 18 -8.82 -11.17 -24.10
N THR A 19 -7.96 -10.19 -23.79
CA THR A 19 -6.54 -10.48 -23.64
C THR A 19 -6.42 -11.30 -22.37
N SER A 20 -6.57 -12.61 -22.55
CA SER A 20 -6.32 -13.64 -21.57
C SER A 20 -4.95 -13.44 -20.95
N ASP A 21 -4.90 -13.64 -19.63
CA ASP A 21 -3.73 -13.89 -18.78
C ASP A 21 -2.75 -14.91 -19.38
N ALA A 22 -1.96 -14.49 -20.36
CA ALA A 22 -0.82 -15.24 -20.87
C ALA A 22 0.51 -14.65 -20.37
N ALA A 23 0.46 -13.79 -19.34
CA ALA A 23 1.65 -13.34 -18.64
C ALA A 23 2.09 -14.44 -17.66
N SER A 24 3.39 -14.73 -17.62
CA SER A 24 3.95 -15.74 -16.72
C SER A 24 3.68 -15.39 -15.25
N GLU A 25 3.22 -16.37 -14.47
CA GLU A 25 3.13 -16.31 -12.99
C GLU A 25 4.49 -16.60 -12.33
N THR A 26 5.52 -16.93 -13.11
CA THR A 26 6.87 -17.12 -12.55
C THR A 26 7.43 -15.76 -12.15
N ASN A 27 7.90 -15.65 -10.91
CA ASN A 27 8.57 -14.45 -10.42
C ASN A 27 9.92 -14.27 -11.11
N GLU A 28 10.20 -13.08 -11.61
CA GLU A 28 11.42 -12.75 -12.33
C GLU A 28 12.15 -11.56 -11.65
N PRO A 29 12.58 -11.70 -10.38
CA PRO A 29 13.22 -10.60 -9.69
C PRO A 29 14.52 -10.18 -10.38
N ASN A 30 14.77 -8.88 -10.37
CA ASN A 30 15.94 -8.21 -10.96
C ASN A 30 15.96 -8.13 -12.50
N LYS A 31 14.86 -8.47 -13.18
CA LYS A 31 14.77 -8.42 -14.65
C LYS A 31 14.92 -6.99 -15.20
N TYR A 32 14.31 -6.02 -14.51
CA TYR A 32 14.24 -4.62 -14.92
C TYR A 32 15.06 -3.69 -14.00
N THR A 33 16.31 -4.06 -13.70
CA THR A 33 17.19 -3.34 -12.75
C THR A 33 18.19 -2.38 -13.37
N ALA A 34 18.27 -2.32 -14.71
CA ALA A 34 19.20 -1.44 -15.40
C ALA A 34 18.93 0.04 -15.08
N THR A 35 20.00 0.84 -14.92
CA THR A 35 19.91 2.29 -14.65
C THR A 35 20.49 3.15 -15.76
N ASP A 36 21.17 2.53 -16.74
CA ASP A 36 21.62 3.22 -17.96
C ASP A 36 20.40 3.69 -18.78
N ALA A 37 20.46 4.92 -19.28
CA ALA A 37 19.32 5.55 -19.93
C ALA A 37 18.90 4.86 -21.24
N ALA A 38 19.85 4.31 -22.01
CA ALA A 38 19.52 3.59 -23.23
C ALA A 38 18.86 2.23 -22.93
N ALA A 39 19.39 1.50 -21.94
CA ALA A 39 18.80 0.25 -21.48
C ALA A 39 17.38 0.45 -20.91
N VAL A 40 17.19 1.48 -20.09
CA VAL A 40 15.87 1.84 -19.53
C VAL A 40 14.89 2.22 -20.64
N SER A 41 15.31 3.03 -21.61
CA SER A 41 14.46 3.41 -22.76
C SER A 41 14.06 2.19 -23.61
N ALA A 42 14.98 1.25 -23.81
CA ALA A 42 14.70 0.02 -24.54
C ALA A 42 13.70 -0.88 -23.79
N ALA A 43 13.83 -1.00 -22.47
CA ALA A 43 12.88 -1.74 -21.63
C ALA A 43 11.50 -1.06 -21.64
N GLN A 44 11.45 0.27 -21.47
CA GLN A 44 10.21 1.07 -21.50
C GLN A 44 9.40 0.83 -22.77
N ALA A 45 10.04 0.69 -23.93
CA ALA A 45 9.35 0.48 -25.21
C ALA A 45 8.58 -0.85 -25.30
N THR A 46 8.87 -1.82 -24.43
CA THR A 46 8.28 -3.17 -24.46
C THR A 46 7.66 -3.62 -23.14
N ALA A 47 7.79 -2.81 -22.08
CA ALA A 47 7.28 -3.14 -20.76
C ALA A 47 5.75 -3.27 -20.77
N PRO A 48 5.19 -4.42 -20.36
CA PRO A 48 3.74 -4.60 -20.31
C PRO A 48 3.14 -3.68 -19.25
N THR A 49 2.01 -3.07 -19.58
CA THR A 49 1.21 -2.26 -18.65
C THR A 49 -0.23 -2.75 -18.68
N TYR A 50 -0.76 -3.12 -17.53
CA TYR A 50 -2.15 -3.58 -17.43
C TYR A 50 -3.12 -2.42 -17.62
N SER A 51 -4.10 -2.59 -18.49
CA SER A 51 -5.09 -1.55 -18.83
C SER A 51 -6.18 -1.32 -17.78
N GLY A 52 -5.99 -1.81 -16.55
CA GLY A 52 -6.93 -1.61 -15.46
C GLY A 52 -8.20 -2.47 -15.56
N THR A 53 -9.07 -2.34 -14.56
CA THR A 53 -10.29 -3.14 -14.40
C THR A 53 -11.53 -2.24 -14.51
N PRO A 54 -12.48 -2.51 -15.42
CA PRO A 54 -13.68 -1.69 -15.52
C PRO A 54 -14.53 -1.82 -14.26
N GLN A 55 -15.24 -0.76 -13.90
CA GLN A 55 -16.08 -0.72 -12.69
C GLN A 55 -17.12 -1.83 -12.63
N SER A 56 -17.63 -2.30 -13.78
CA SER A 56 -18.58 -3.42 -13.85
C SER A 56 -18.03 -4.76 -13.35
N GLN A 57 -16.72 -4.88 -13.18
CA GLN A 57 -16.04 -6.08 -12.66
C GLN A 57 -15.62 -5.94 -11.19
N TYR A 58 -15.84 -4.79 -10.57
CA TYR A 58 -15.47 -4.58 -9.17
C TYR A 58 -16.22 -5.52 -8.24
N LYS A 59 -15.54 -5.95 -7.18
CA LYS A 59 -16.16 -6.59 -6.02
C LYS A 59 -16.61 -5.51 -5.05
N GLN A 60 -17.91 -5.38 -4.87
CA GLN A 60 -18.46 -4.42 -3.91
C GLN A 60 -17.91 -4.68 -2.51
N GLY A 61 -17.37 -3.65 -1.86
CA GLY A 61 -16.95 -3.72 -0.46
C GLY A 61 -18.03 -3.25 0.49
N LYS A 62 -17.84 -3.53 1.78
CA LYS A 62 -18.83 -3.21 2.83
C LYS A 62 -19.03 -1.69 2.98
N VAL A 63 -17.94 -0.91 2.96
CA VAL A 63 -17.96 0.55 3.13
C VAL A 63 -17.51 1.29 1.88
N PHE A 64 -16.45 0.83 1.23
CA PHE A 64 -15.92 1.39 -0.01
C PHE A 64 -15.73 0.32 -1.08
N ASP A 65 -15.74 0.71 -2.35
CA ASP A 65 -15.45 -0.17 -3.49
C ASP A 65 -14.04 0.06 -4.04
N ARG A 66 -13.39 1.15 -3.63
CA ARG A 66 -12.00 1.47 -3.92
C ARG A 66 -11.29 2.04 -2.70
N PHE A 67 -10.05 1.59 -2.46
CA PHE A 67 -9.13 2.15 -1.47
C PHE A 67 -7.88 2.67 -2.19
N VAL A 68 -7.53 3.94 -1.92
CA VAL A 68 -6.34 4.59 -2.49
C VAL A 68 -5.46 5.06 -1.33
N GLU A 69 -4.27 4.50 -1.23
CA GLU A 69 -3.25 4.91 -0.28
C GLU A 69 -2.27 5.85 -0.98
N ILE A 70 -2.00 7.00 -0.37
CA ILE A 70 -1.05 8.00 -0.85
C ILE A 70 -0.06 8.27 0.27
N TRP A 71 1.20 7.98 0.03
CA TRP A 71 2.27 8.14 1.01
C TRP A 71 3.17 9.31 0.63
N LEU A 72 3.38 10.21 1.58
CA LEU A 72 4.32 11.33 1.52
C LEU A 72 5.56 11.03 2.38
N GLU A 73 6.57 11.88 2.26
CA GLU A 73 7.86 11.68 2.94
C GLU A 73 7.92 12.31 4.33
N ASN A 74 8.67 11.66 5.21
CA ASN A 74 8.96 11.99 6.60
C ASN A 74 8.87 13.48 6.97
N THR A 75 7.98 13.78 7.91
CA THR A 75 7.86 15.10 8.54
C THR A 75 7.22 14.97 9.91
N ASP A 76 7.52 15.89 10.82
CA ASP A 76 6.89 15.89 12.13
C ASP A 76 5.39 16.20 12.02
N TYR A 77 4.56 15.50 12.80
CA TYR A 77 3.09 15.64 12.80
C TYR A 77 2.63 17.11 12.78
N ASP A 78 3.19 17.95 13.67
CA ASP A 78 2.77 19.35 13.82
C ASP A 78 3.12 20.20 12.58
N LYS A 79 4.19 19.86 11.85
CA LYS A 79 4.54 20.54 10.59
C LYS A 79 3.54 20.20 9.50
N ALA A 80 3.17 18.92 9.36
CA ALA A 80 2.16 18.49 8.39
C ALA A 80 0.78 19.04 8.74
N ALA A 81 0.35 18.91 9.99
CA ALA A 81 -0.93 19.43 10.46
C ALA A 81 -1.04 20.96 10.34
N GLY A 82 0.09 21.67 10.44
CA GLY A 82 0.20 23.11 10.27
C GLY A 82 0.27 23.58 8.81
N ASP A 83 0.51 22.70 7.84
CA ASP A 83 0.55 23.07 6.43
C ASP A 83 -0.87 23.39 5.91
N SER A 84 -1.01 24.54 5.24
CA SER A 84 -2.33 25.03 4.79
C SER A 84 -3.02 24.16 3.75
N ASN A 85 -2.27 23.43 2.91
CA ASN A 85 -2.85 22.55 1.89
C ASN A 85 -3.32 21.23 2.52
N LEU A 86 -2.52 20.66 3.43
CA LEU A 86 -2.90 19.48 4.18
C LEU A 86 -4.07 19.76 5.13
N ALA A 87 -4.08 20.91 5.80
CA ALA A 87 -5.22 21.37 6.61
C ALA A 87 -6.49 21.57 5.76
N TYR A 88 -6.35 22.09 4.53
CA TYR A 88 -7.47 22.17 3.59
C TYR A 88 -8.04 20.78 3.27
N LEU A 89 -7.18 19.81 2.95
CA LEU A 89 -7.64 18.44 2.70
C LEU A 89 -8.27 17.82 3.95
N ALA A 90 -7.68 18.01 5.12
CA ALA A 90 -8.24 17.53 6.40
C ALA A 90 -9.66 18.05 6.65
N SER A 91 -9.97 19.29 6.24
CA SER A 91 -11.33 19.86 6.34
C SER A 91 -12.37 19.11 5.48
N LYS A 92 -11.94 18.31 4.50
CA LYS A 92 -12.77 17.50 3.60
C LYS A 92 -12.89 16.04 4.05
N GLY A 93 -12.30 15.67 5.19
CA GLY A 93 -12.14 14.28 5.60
C GLY A 93 -12.15 14.07 7.10
N ILE A 94 -11.62 12.93 7.53
CA ILE A 94 -11.43 12.59 8.95
C ILE A 94 -9.93 12.63 9.24
N THR A 95 -9.51 13.41 10.22
CA THR A 95 -8.10 13.38 10.67
C THR A 95 -7.88 12.26 11.66
N LEU A 96 -6.98 11.33 11.35
CA LEU A 96 -6.57 10.24 12.25
C LEU A 96 -5.50 10.78 13.19
N THR A 97 -5.90 11.15 14.41
CA THR A 97 -5.00 11.86 15.33
C THR A 97 -3.99 10.94 15.99
N ASN A 98 -4.27 9.65 16.16
CA ASN A 98 -3.34 8.69 16.79
C ASN A 98 -2.86 7.64 15.78
N TYR A 99 -2.37 8.10 14.63
CA TYR A 99 -1.77 7.25 13.59
C TYR A 99 -0.24 7.29 13.71
N PHE A 100 0.38 6.11 13.74
CA PHE A 100 1.82 5.96 13.95
C PHE A 100 2.47 5.14 12.83
N ALA A 101 3.64 5.58 12.39
CA ALA A 101 4.54 4.70 11.65
C ALA A 101 5.09 3.61 12.57
N VAL A 102 5.73 2.60 11.97
CA VAL A 102 6.14 1.39 12.72
C VAL A 102 7.62 1.34 13.02
N THR A 103 8.44 2.14 12.33
CA THR A 103 9.89 2.22 12.56
C THR A 103 10.54 3.39 11.80
N HIS A 104 11.86 3.48 11.83
CA HIS A 104 12.69 4.24 10.88
C HIS A 104 13.75 3.32 10.25
N PRO A 105 14.28 3.63 9.05
CA PRO A 105 13.94 4.74 8.13
C PRO A 105 12.70 4.45 7.25
N SER A 106 12.56 5.07 6.07
CA SER A 106 11.42 4.95 5.15
C SER A 106 11.09 3.54 4.68
N GLU A 107 12.04 2.86 4.03
CA GLU A 107 11.79 1.57 3.35
C GLU A 107 11.06 0.53 4.23
N PRO A 108 11.41 0.32 5.51
CA PRO A 108 10.68 -0.64 6.34
C PRO A 108 9.21 -0.28 6.60
N ASN A 109 8.82 0.99 6.55
CA ASN A 109 7.41 1.39 6.68
C ASN A 109 6.61 1.01 5.42
N TYR A 110 7.17 1.20 4.22
CA TYR A 110 6.58 0.71 2.98
C TYR A 110 6.47 -0.83 2.95
N VAL A 111 7.52 -1.53 3.41
CA VAL A 111 7.47 -3.00 3.56
C VAL A 111 6.35 -3.41 4.53
N ALA A 112 6.27 -2.75 5.68
CA ALA A 112 5.24 -3.03 6.69
C ALA A 112 3.81 -2.84 6.17
N SER A 113 3.54 -1.80 5.38
CA SER A 113 2.18 -1.44 4.95
C SER A 113 1.52 -2.41 3.98
N ILE A 114 2.30 -3.24 3.27
CA ILE A 114 1.73 -4.31 2.43
C ILE A 114 2.05 -5.71 2.96
N GLY A 115 3.06 -5.83 3.80
CA GLY A 115 3.59 -7.11 4.28
C GLY A 115 3.22 -7.47 5.71
N GLY A 116 2.69 -6.56 6.52
CA GLY A 116 2.32 -6.90 7.91
C GLY A 116 3.51 -7.15 8.86
N ASP A 117 4.75 -6.85 8.44
CA ASP A 117 5.95 -6.78 9.28
C ASP A 117 7.05 -5.97 8.55
N ASN A 118 7.95 -5.31 9.28
CA ASN A 118 9.13 -4.63 8.72
C ASN A 118 10.37 -5.54 8.60
N PHE A 119 10.27 -6.79 9.07
CA PHE A 119 11.29 -7.84 9.02
C PHE A 119 12.66 -7.41 9.61
N GLY A 120 12.62 -6.58 10.64
CA GLY A 120 13.82 -6.07 11.31
C GLY A 120 14.68 -5.17 10.44
N MET A 121 14.11 -4.57 9.39
CA MET A 121 14.81 -3.69 8.47
C MET A 121 15.09 -2.34 9.14
N ASP A 122 16.36 -1.94 9.13
CA ASP A 122 16.90 -0.74 9.80
C ASP A 122 17.65 0.19 8.81
N ASN A 123 17.33 0.08 7.52
CA ASN A 123 18.06 0.72 6.43
C ASN A 123 17.21 0.86 5.15
N ASP A 124 17.67 1.75 4.26
CA ASP A 124 17.11 2.05 2.92
C ASP A 124 18.00 1.46 1.80
N ASN A 125 18.50 0.24 1.98
CA ASN A 125 19.38 -0.40 1.00
C ASN A 125 18.60 -0.90 -0.24
N PHE A 126 19.26 -1.64 -1.12
CA PHE A 126 18.53 -2.41 -2.13
C PHE A 126 18.03 -3.71 -1.49
N ASN A 127 16.88 -3.65 -0.83
CA ASN A 127 16.31 -4.81 -0.13
C ASN A 127 15.39 -5.63 -1.04
N GLN A 128 15.39 -6.95 -0.85
CA GLN A 128 14.54 -7.88 -1.59
C GLN A 128 13.90 -8.86 -0.62
N VAL A 129 12.60 -8.69 -0.38
CA VAL A 129 11.82 -9.62 0.43
C VAL A 129 11.60 -10.91 -0.35
N ALA A 130 11.83 -12.04 0.32
CA ALA A 130 11.83 -13.35 -0.32
C ALA A 130 10.47 -13.66 -0.98
N ASP A 131 10.52 -14.39 -2.10
CA ASP A 131 9.37 -14.75 -2.95
C ASP A 131 8.31 -15.59 -2.23
N ASN A 132 8.70 -16.20 -1.11
CA ASN A 132 7.85 -17.02 -0.27
C ASN A 132 7.06 -16.21 0.79
N THR A 133 7.22 -14.88 0.80
CA THR A 133 6.58 -13.95 1.75
C THR A 133 5.36 -13.30 1.11
N SER A 134 4.17 -13.70 1.56
CA SER A 134 2.90 -13.14 1.07
C SER A 134 2.70 -11.68 1.49
N THR A 135 1.88 -10.94 0.73
CA THR A 135 1.49 -9.54 0.95
C THR A 135 -0.01 -9.37 0.79
N VAL A 136 -0.55 -8.18 1.05
CA VAL A 136 -1.96 -7.83 0.79
C VAL A 136 -2.38 -8.15 -0.65
N VAL A 137 -1.45 -8.14 -1.62
CA VAL A 137 -1.70 -8.56 -3.01
C VAL A 137 -2.24 -9.99 -3.08
N ASP A 138 -1.70 -10.92 -2.30
CA ASP A 138 -2.17 -12.31 -2.31
C ASP A 138 -3.59 -12.43 -1.74
N LEU A 139 -3.95 -11.60 -0.76
CA LEU A 139 -5.30 -11.53 -0.19
C LEU A 139 -6.31 -10.92 -1.17
N LEU A 140 -5.89 -9.86 -1.88
CA LEU A 140 -6.70 -9.21 -2.91
C LEU A 140 -6.95 -10.17 -4.08
N GLU A 141 -5.93 -10.87 -4.55
CA GLU A 141 -6.04 -11.82 -5.66
C GLU A 141 -6.87 -13.06 -5.30
N ASP A 142 -6.79 -13.56 -4.06
CA ASP A 142 -7.65 -14.66 -3.57
C ASP A 142 -9.15 -14.35 -3.73
N LYS A 143 -9.53 -13.08 -3.55
CA LYS A 143 -10.93 -12.61 -3.68
C LYS A 143 -11.22 -11.93 -5.01
N GLY A 144 -10.24 -11.85 -5.91
CA GLY A 144 -10.37 -11.18 -7.20
C GLY A 144 -10.65 -9.67 -7.09
N ILE A 145 -10.11 -9.02 -6.06
CA ILE A 145 -10.08 -7.56 -5.93
C ILE A 145 -8.95 -7.04 -6.82
N SER A 146 -9.25 -6.12 -7.74
CA SER A 146 -8.22 -5.57 -8.62
C SER A 146 -7.28 -4.63 -7.87
N TRP A 147 -6.01 -4.67 -8.21
CA TRP A 147 -4.97 -3.89 -7.53
C TRP A 147 -3.99 -3.27 -8.53
N GLY A 148 -3.30 -2.22 -8.11
CA GLY A 148 -2.18 -1.63 -8.85
C GLY A 148 -1.47 -0.57 -8.04
N THR A 149 -0.32 -0.11 -8.52
CA THR A 149 0.39 1.04 -7.92
C THR A 149 0.69 2.09 -8.96
N TYR A 150 0.82 3.34 -8.51
CA TYR A 150 1.12 4.49 -9.36
C TYR A 150 2.25 5.30 -8.74
N GLN A 151 3.39 5.31 -9.40
CA GLN A 151 4.64 5.84 -8.88
C GLN A 151 5.09 7.00 -9.77
N GLU A 152 5.17 8.21 -9.24
CA GLU A 152 5.54 9.38 -10.03
C GLU A 152 6.97 9.23 -10.57
N ASP A 153 7.13 9.55 -11.85
CA ASP A 153 8.39 9.43 -12.60
C ASP A 153 9.10 8.06 -12.62
N MET A 154 8.42 6.99 -12.20
CA MET A 154 8.91 5.62 -12.45
C MET A 154 9.05 5.40 -13.97
N PRO A 155 10.19 4.96 -14.51
CA PRO A 155 10.46 5.08 -15.94
C PRO A 155 9.51 4.23 -16.81
N PHE A 156 9.05 3.08 -16.31
CA PHE A 156 8.06 2.23 -16.96
C PHE A 156 7.43 1.28 -15.95
N SER A 157 6.32 0.64 -16.34
CA SER A 157 5.62 -0.30 -15.46
C SER A 157 6.49 -1.51 -15.10
N GLY A 158 6.63 -1.81 -13.81
CA GLY A 158 7.44 -2.90 -13.32
C GLY A 158 8.95 -2.63 -13.31
N PHE A 159 9.38 -1.36 -13.25
CA PHE A 159 10.79 -1.03 -13.05
C PHE A 159 11.28 -1.47 -11.67
N GLU A 160 12.34 -2.29 -11.66
CA GLU A 160 12.90 -2.91 -10.44
C GLU A 160 14.23 -2.27 -10.01
N GLY A 161 14.75 -1.31 -10.78
CA GLY A 161 16.02 -0.65 -10.48
C GLY A 161 15.92 0.23 -9.24
N LYS A 162 17.08 0.47 -8.58
CA LYS A 162 17.14 1.17 -7.28
C LYS A 162 16.51 2.57 -7.33
N ALA A 163 16.74 3.31 -8.41
CA ALA A 163 16.21 4.65 -8.61
C ALA A 163 16.22 5.01 -10.09
N TRP A 164 15.43 6.01 -10.45
CA TRP A 164 15.47 6.68 -11.74
C TRP A 164 15.55 8.18 -11.50
N VAL A 165 16.48 8.84 -12.19
CA VAL A 165 16.75 10.27 -12.02
C VAL A 165 16.18 11.06 -13.18
N ASN A 166 15.95 12.35 -12.94
CA ASN A 166 15.58 13.27 -13.99
C ASN A 166 16.68 13.33 -15.05
N GLN A 167 16.38 12.99 -16.29
CA GLN A 167 17.41 12.91 -17.32
C GLN A 167 18.02 14.27 -17.69
N LYS A 168 17.37 15.39 -17.34
CA LYS A 168 17.86 16.75 -17.57
C LYS A 168 18.58 17.32 -16.35
N THR A 169 17.93 17.35 -15.18
CA THR A 169 18.48 18.01 -13.97
C THR A 169 19.37 17.08 -13.14
N LYS A 170 19.26 15.76 -13.35
CA LYS A 170 19.89 14.71 -12.53
C LYS A 170 19.44 14.68 -11.07
N ALA A 171 18.38 15.40 -10.72
CA ALA A 171 17.71 15.28 -9.43
C ALA A 171 17.11 13.88 -9.28
N ASN A 172 16.93 13.44 -8.02
CA ASN A 172 16.21 12.20 -7.75
C ASN A 172 14.75 12.38 -8.19
N ASP A 173 14.22 11.40 -8.92
CA ASP A 173 12.81 11.34 -9.27
C ASP A 173 12.19 10.14 -8.54
N TYR A 174 12.24 8.95 -9.15
CA TYR A 174 11.71 7.72 -8.56
C TYR A 174 12.76 6.98 -7.75
N VAL A 175 12.38 6.46 -6.57
CA VAL A 175 13.20 5.54 -5.78
C VAL A 175 12.41 4.27 -5.46
N ARG A 176 13.08 3.11 -5.58
CA ARG A 176 12.47 1.80 -5.36
C ARG A 176 11.95 1.62 -3.93
N LYS A 177 12.63 2.22 -2.95
CA LYS A 177 12.30 2.10 -1.53
C LYS A 177 10.88 2.62 -1.19
N HIS A 178 10.28 3.45 -2.05
CA HIS A 178 8.92 3.97 -1.85
C HIS A 178 7.86 3.25 -2.70
N ASN A 179 8.22 2.16 -3.38
CA ASN A 179 7.30 1.32 -4.15
C ASN A 179 7.18 -0.07 -3.50
N PRO A 180 6.25 -0.28 -2.57
CA PRO A 180 6.29 -1.46 -1.72
C PRO A 180 6.20 -2.79 -2.46
N PRO A 181 5.28 -3.00 -3.44
CA PRO A 181 5.17 -4.29 -4.12
C PRO A 181 6.46 -4.73 -4.80
N VAL A 182 7.23 -3.83 -5.43
CA VAL A 182 8.47 -4.21 -6.14
C VAL A 182 9.58 -4.69 -5.20
N ILE A 183 9.47 -4.38 -3.89
CA ILE A 183 10.41 -4.83 -2.85
C ILE A 183 10.26 -6.33 -2.59
N TYR A 184 9.07 -6.90 -2.84
CA TYR A 184 8.77 -8.31 -2.65
C TYR A 184 8.98 -9.09 -3.94
N ASN A 185 9.88 -10.07 -3.91
CA ASN A 185 10.10 -10.98 -5.03
C ASN A 185 8.84 -11.81 -5.36
N ALA A 186 7.87 -11.89 -4.45
CA ALA A 186 6.56 -12.49 -4.71
C ALA A 186 5.72 -11.70 -5.73
N ASN A 187 6.07 -10.43 -5.98
CA ASN A 187 5.32 -9.50 -6.83
C ASN A 187 6.07 -9.15 -8.12
N THR A 188 7.07 -9.94 -8.51
CA THR A 188 7.91 -9.71 -9.69
C THR A 188 7.58 -10.64 -10.86
N SER A 189 6.42 -11.31 -10.85
CA SER A 189 5.91 -11.98 -12.04
C SER A 189 5.57 -10.96 -13.14
N GLN A 190 5.60 -11.36 -14.41
CA GLN A 190 5.30 -10.44 -15.51
C GLN A 190 3.90 -9.81 -15.36
N ARG A 191 2.93 -10.57 -14.83
CA ARG A 191 1.58 -10.06 -14.54
C ARG A 191 1.63 -8.99 -13.45
N ARG A 192 2.19 -9.29 -12.28
CA ARG A 192 2.23 -8.37 -11.13
C ARG A 192 3.10 -7.13 -11.39
N LEU A 193 4.18 -7.25 -12.15
CA LEU A 193 4.99 -6.10 -12.60
C LEU A 193 4.20 -5.14 -13.49
N SER A 194 3.30 -5.66 -14.34
CA SER A 194 2.46 -4.81 -15.21
C SER A 194 1.42 -3.97 -14.45
N TYR A 195 1.18 -4.28 -13.18
CA TYR A 195 0.24 -3.55 -12.30
C TYR A 195 0.92 -2.43 -11.52
N GLN A 196 2.26 -2.40 -11.51
CA GLN A 196 3.06 -1.38 -10.84
C GLN A 196 3.45 -0.33 -11.87
N LYS A 197 2.78 0.81 -11.90
CA LYS A 197 2.74 1.72 -13.05
C LYS A 197 3.38 3.07 -12.73
N ASN A 198 3.81 3.77 -13.78
CA ASN A 198 4.09 5.20 -13.66
C ASN A 198 2.79 5.98 -13.36
N LEU A 199 2.85 7.04 -12.56
CA LEU A 199 1.69 7.86 -12.20
C LEU A 199 0.92 8.42 -13.40
N THR A 200 1.55 8.67 -14.54
CA THR A 200 0.86 9.07 -15.78
C THR A 200 -0.22 8.07 -16.22
N GLN A 201 -0.05 6.78 -15.91
CA GLN A 201 -1.06 5.75 -16.20
C GLN A 201 -2.31 5.88 -15.31
N PHE A 202 -2.21 6.51 -14.14
CA PHE A 202 -3.38 6.80 -13.30
C PHE A 202 -4.41 7.61 -14.09
N TYR A 203 -3.98 8.65 -14.81
CA TYR A 203 -4.88 9.47 -15.62
C TYR A 203 -5.43 8.71 -16.83
N VAL A 204 -4.67 7.79 -17.41
CA VAL A 204 -5.16 6.88 -18.47
C VAL A 204 -6.28 6.00 -17.91
N ASP A 205 -6.04 5.35 -16.76
CA ASP A 205 -7.03 4.46 -16.13
C ASP A 205 -8.25 5.24 -15.63
N LEU A 206 -8.06 6.44 -15.05
CA LEU A 206 -9.12 7.34 -14.61
C LEU A 206 -10.04 7.74 -15.78
N ASN A 207 -9.45 8.23 -16.88
CA ASN A 207 -10.20 8.69 -18.05
C ASN A 207 -10.98 7.56 -18.75
N ASN A 208 -10.47 6.32 -18.66
CA ASN A 208 -11.13 5.14 -19.21
C ASN A 208 -12.09 4.47 -18.22
N GLN A 209 -12.21 4.97 -17.00
CA GLN A 209 -12.99 4.37 -15.91
C GLN A 209 -12.54 2.94 -15.53
N ARG A 210 -11.22 2.74 -15.45
CA ARG A 210 -10.56 1.45 -15.22
C ARG A 210 -9.55 1.43 -14.07
N LEU A 211 -9.65 2.36 -13.11
CA LEU A 211 -8.80 2.32 -11.91
C LEU A 211 -8.91 0.95 -11.21
N PRO A 212 -7.87 0.46 -10.52
CA PRO A 212 -8.00 -0.71 -9.67
C PRO A 212 -8.83 -0.38 -8.41
N GLN A 213 -9.28 -1.42 -7.70
CA GLN A 213 -10.00 -1.28 -6.43
C GLN A 213 -9.04 -0.99 -5.27
N TRP A 214 -7.83 -1.54 -5.28
CA TRP A 214 -6.78 -1.17 -4.34
C TRP A 214 -5.65 -0.47 -5.09
N SER A 215 -5.26 0.73 -4.65
CA SER A 215 -4.19 1.53 -5.26
C SER A 215 -3.20 2.00 -4.22
N PHE A 216 -1.91 1.84 -4.48
CA PHE A 216 -0.85 2.51 -3.73
C PHE A 216 -0.16 3.56 -4.59
N ILE A 217 -0.11 4.80 -4.12
CA ILE A 217 0.41 5.94 -4.88
C ILE A 217 1.54 6.60 -4.09
N THR A 218 2.67 6.81 -4.77
CA THR A 218 3.80 7.54 -4.21
C THR A 218 4.20 8.66 -5.17
N PRO A 219 4.27 9.93 -4.71
CA PRO A 219 4.93 10.99 -5.45
C PRO A 219 6.44 10.73 -5.58
N ASN A 220 7.11 11.51 -6.41
CA ASN A 220 8.57 11.44 -6.57
C ASN A 220 9.25 12.16 -5.40
N MET A 221 10.58 12.02 -5.28
CA MET A 221 11.40 12.58 -4.20
C MET A 221 11.29 14.11 -4.04
N THR A 222 10.79 14.83 -5.04
CA THR A 222 10.52 16.27 -4.94
C THR A 222 9.11 16.51 -4.42
N SER A 223 8.12 15.83 -5.00
CA SER A 223 6.69 15.97 -4.75
C SER A 223 6.24 15.36 -3.43
N ASP A 224 6.93 14.36 -2.90
CA ASP A 224 6.63 13.73 -1.61
C ASP A 224 7.13 14.57 -0.42
N GLY A 225 8.06 15.50 -0.69
CA GLY A 225 8.66 16.39 0.29
C GLY A 225 10.11 16.07 0.66
N HIS A 226 10.68 14.94 0.20
CA HIS A 226 12.01 14.46 0.61
C HIS A 226 13.14 15.46 0.29
N ASP A 227 13.27 15.81 -0.98
CA ASP A 227 14.29 16.73 -1.48
C ASP A 227 13.79 18.19 -1.44
N THR A 228 12.61 18.43 -0.83
CA THR A 228 11.99 19.76 -0.74
C THR A 228 11.41 20.09 0.66
N SER A 229 10.09 20.12 0.80
CA SER A 229 9.40 20.56 2.02
C SER A 229 7.99 19.99 2.10
N VAL A 230 7.45 19.95 3.32
CA VAL A 230 6.05 19.56 3.58
C VAL A 230 5.04 20.44 2.81
N THR A 231 5.37 21.69 2.51
CA THR A 231 4.48 22.57 1.73
C THR A 231 4.49 22.21 0.25
N THR A 232 5.61 21.75 -0.30
CA THR A 232 5.65 21.17 -1.65
C THR A 232 4.76 19.93 -1.71
N ALA A 233 4.91 19.03 -0.73
CA ALA A 233 4.10 17.84 -0.62
C ALA A 233 2.61 18.14 -0.48
N GLY A 234 2.24 19.04 0.44
CA GLY A 234 0.86 19.49 0.60
C GLY A 234 0.28 20.12 -0.67
N THR A 235 1.08 20.91 -1.40
CA THR A 235 0.65 21.51 -2.68
C THR A 235 0.40 20.43 -3.74
N TRP A 236 1.31 19.45 -3.86
CA TRP A 236 1.12 18.31 -4.74
C TRP A 236 -0.14 17.53 -4.38
N SER A 237 -0.31 17.16 -3.10
CA SER A 237 -1.46 16.38 -2.62
C SER A 237 -2.77 17.10 -2.89
N ARG A 238 -2.83 18.40 -2.64
CA ARG A 238 -4.05 19.19 -2.91
C ARG A 238 -4.35 19.27 -4.40
N ASN A 239 -3.36 19.55 -5.23
CA ASN A 239 -3.55 19.63 -6.68
C ASN A 239 -3.96 18.27 -7.29
N PHE A 240 -3.46 17.17 -6.72
CA PHE A 240 -3.84 15.83 -7.12
C PHE A 240 -5.26 15.48 -6.65
N LEU A 241 -5.57 15.68 -5.36
CA LEU A 241 -6.81 15.18 -4.75
C LEU A 241 -8.03 16.08 -4.95
N ASP A 242 -7.91 17.41 -4.86
CA ASP A 242 -9.06 18.32 -4.93
C ASP A 242 -9.93 18.13 -6.20
N PRO A 243 -9.36 18.02 -7.42
CA PRO A 243 -10.16 17.71 -8.60
C PRO A 243 -10.73 16.27 -8.59
N LEU A 244 -10.01 15.31 -8.00
CA LEU A 244 -10.46 13.91 -7.93
C LEU A 244 -11.64 13.72 -6.98
N LEU A 245 -11.67 14.45 -5.86
CA LEU A 245 -12.79 14.47 -4.92
C LEU A 245 -14.08 15.04 -5.56
N SER A 246 -13.96 15.79 -6.66
CA SER A 246 -15.09 16.29 -7.43
C SER A 246 -15.42 15.44 -8.67
N ASN A 247 -14.65 14.39 -8.96
CA ASN A 247 -14.85 13.53 -10.12
C ASN A 247 -15.79 12.37 -9.75
N ASP A 248 -16.95 12.27 -10.41
CA ASP A 248 -17.97 11.26 -10.07
C ASP A 248 -17.46 9.81 -10.10
N TYR A 249 -16.60 9.48 -11.06
CA TYR A 249 -16.06 8.12 -11.18
C TYR A 249 -15.00 7.82 -10.11
N PHE A 250 -14.09 8.77 -9.85
CA PHE A 250 -13.11 8.60 -8.79
C PHE A 250 -13.79 8.60 -7.43
N ASN A 251 -14.66 9.57 -7.14
CA ASN A 251 -15.16 9.78 -5.80
C ASN A 251 -16.27 8.78 -5.39
N SER A 252 -16.89 8.07 -6.34
CA SER A 252 -17.92 7.06 -6.05
C SER A 252 -17.40 5.93 -5.17
N ARG A 253 -17.82 5.92 -3.90
CA ARG A 253 -17.46 4.93 -2.87
C ARG A 253 -15.95 4.66 -2.79
N THR A 254 -15.13 5.69 -2.99
CA THR A 254 -13.67 5.60 -2.78
C THR A 254 -13.32 6.09 -1.39
N LEU A 255 -12.53 5.30 -0.68
CA LEU A 255 -11.80 5.75 0.50
C LEU A 255 -10.36 6.08 0.07
N VAL A 256 -9.87 7.24 0.47
CA VAL A 256 -8.47 7.63 0.28
C VAL A 256 -7.82 7.78 1.64
N LEU A 257 -6.66 7.18 1.83
CA LEU A 257 -5.74 7.48 2.92
C LEU A 257 -4.60 8.35 2.37
N LEU A 258 -4.43 9.55 2.91
CA LEU A 258 -3.21 10.35 2.72
C LEU A 258 -2.42 10.32 4.03
N THR A 259 -1.19 9.83 3.97
CA THR A 259 -0.34 9.60 5.16
C THR A 259 1.14 9.85 4.84
N PHE A 260 2.01 9.64 5.84
CA PHE A 260 3.47 9.74 5.74
C PHE A 260 4.12 8.41 6.15
N ASP A 261 5.32 8.15 5.66
CA ASP A 261 6.09 6.95 6.01
C ASP A 261 6.54 6.94 7.49
N GLU A 262 7.03 8.06 8.01
CA GLU A 262 7.44 8.26 9.41
C GLU A 262 7.46 9.74 9.83
N ASN A 263 7.82 10.01 11.09
CA ASN A 263 8.17 11.35 11.52
C ASN A 263 9.63 11.69 11.14
N HIS A 264 10.00 12.98 11.24
CA HIS A 264 11.39 13.38 10.99
C HIS A 264 12.28 13.23 12.23
N THR A 265 11.68 13.32 13.42
CA THR A 265 12.40 13.40 14.69
C THR A 265 12.47 12.05 15.41
N TYR A 266 13.59 11.35 15.18
CA TYR A 266 13.85 9.95 15.60
C TYR A 266 13.84 9.70 17.12
N ASN A 267 13.86 10.74 17.96
CA ASN A 267 13.80 10.60 19.42
C ASN A 267 12.42 10.93 20.03
N THR A 268 11.41 11.17 19.18
CA THR A 268 10.01 11.38 19.58
C THR A 268 9.14 10.28 19.00
N GLY A 269 7.98 9.99 19.61
CA GLY A 269 7.10 8.92 19.13
C GLY A 269 6.72 9.11 17.66
N ASN A 270 6.72 8.00 16.91
CA ASN A 270 6.62 7.98 15.45
C ASN A 270 5.21 8.29 14.92
N ARG A 271 4.60 9.36 15.42
CA ARG A 271 3.27 9.81 15.07
C ARG A 271 3.31 10.58 13.74
N VAL A 272 2.46 10.19 12.80
CA VAL A 272 2.37 10.79 11.48
C VAL A 272 1.00 11.41 11.24
N PHE A 273 0.95 12.46 10.41
CA PHE A 273 -0.30 13.11 10.07
C PHE A 273 -1.04 12.30 9.00
N SER A 274 -2.24 11.80 9.32
CA SER A 274 -3.00 10.98 8.38
C SER A 274 -4.45 11.43 8.30
N ILE A 275 -5.00 11.42 7.08
CA ILE A 275 -6.39 11.81 6.84
C ILE A 275 -7.09 10.79 5.93
N LEU A 276 -8.37 10.54 6.22
CA LEU A 276 -9.27 9.78 5.37
C LEU A 276 -10.14 10.74 4.54
N LEU A 277 -10.19 10.53 3.23
CA LEU A 277 -10.93 11.34 2.26
C LEU A 277 -11.76 10.45 1.31
N GLY A 278 -12.48 11.09 0.38
CA GLY A 278 -13.21 10.43 -0.69
C GLY A 278 -14.68 10.19 -0.36
N GLY A 279 -15.48 9.80 -1.35
CA GLY A 279 -16.93 9.65 -1.20
C GLY A 279 -17.38 8.45 -0.36
N ALA A 280 -16.45 7.65 0.17
CA ALA A 280 -16.74 6.70 1.25
C ALA A 280 -16.86 7.38 2.63
N VAL A 281 -16.31 8.60 2.79
CA VAL A 281 -16.43 9.39 4.02
C VAL A 281 -17.78 10.14 4.01
N PRO A 282 -18.69 9.87 4.95
CA PRO A 282 -19.95 10.60 5.05
C PRO A 282 -19.73 12.10 5.29
N ASP A 283 -20.58 12.95 4.70
CA ASP A 283 -20.51 14.41 4.87
C ASP A 283 -20.52 14.84 6.34
N SER A 284 -21.24 14.12 7.21
CA SER A 284 -21.29 14.39 8.64
C SER A 284 -19.98 14.15 9.39
N LEU A 285 -19.01 13.47 8.76
CA LEU A 285 -17.68 13.20 9.32
C LEU A 285 -16.59 14.08 8.72
N GLN A 286 -16.90 14.92 7.72
CA GLN A 286 -15.91 15.83 7.15
C GLN A 286 -15.48 16.91 8.16
N GLY A 287 -14.17 17.15 8.27
CA GLY A 287 -13.56 18.04 9.25
C GLY A 287 -13.51 17.48 10.68
N THR A 288 -13.89 16.22 10.89
CA THR A 288 -13.84 15.58 12.21
C THR A 288 -12.48 14.94 12.49
N LYS A 289 -12.31 14.47 13.72
CA LYS A 289 -11.10 13.79 14.18
C LYS A 289 -11.45 12.41 14.71
N ASP A 290 -10.61 11.44 14.40
CA ASP A 290 -10.61 10.12 14.99
C ASP A 290 -9.42 10.00 15.94
N THR A 291 -9.68 9.50 17.15
CA THR A 291 -8.69 9.36 18.23
C THR A 291 -8.32 7.90 18.50
N GLN A 292 -8.85 6.94 17.75
CA GLN A 292 -8.42 5.54 17.87
C GLN A 292 -6.94 5.39 17.47
N PHE A 293 -6.27 4.42 18.08
CA PHE A 293 -4.88 4.09 17.77
C PHE A 293 -4.78 3.32 16.45
N TYR A 294 -3.94 3.80 15.53
CA TYR A 294 -3.66 3.17 14.24
C TYR A 294 -2.16 3.13 13.99
N ASN A 295 -1.73 2.19 13.15
CA ASN A 295 -0.41 2.19 12.56
C ASN A 295 -0.47 1.69 11.11
N HIS A 296 0.68 1.60 10.43
CA HIS A 296 0.72 1.16 9.01
C HIS A 296 0.10 -0.23 8.76
N TYR A 297 -0.05 -1.10 9.77
CA TYR A 297 -0.74 -2.37 9.63
C TYR A 297 -2.28 -2.23 9.61
N SER A 298 -2.81 -1.10 10.09
CA SER A 298 -4.23 -0.75 10.03
C SER A 298 -4.74 -0.61 8.60
N ASP A 299 -3.86 -0.32 7.64
CA ASP A 299 -4.19 -0.21 6.22
C ASP A 299 -4.62 -1.59 5.69
N ILE A 300 -3.80 -2.60 5.93
CA ILE A 300 -4.07 -4.01 5.58
C ILE A 300 -5.34 -4.49 6.29
N ALA A 301 -5.43 -4.32 7.61
CA ALA A 301 -6.58 -4.78 8.40
C ALA A 301 -7.89 -4.15 7.90
N THR A 302 -7.85 -2.88 7.47
CA THR A 302 -9.02 -2.18 6.92
C THR A 302 -9.44 -2.74 5.57
N VAL A 303 -8.49 -3.05 4.69
CA VAL A 303 -8.73 -3.73 3.40
C VAL A 303 -9.34 -5.11 3.63
N GLU A 304 -8.78 -5.88 4.57
CA GLU A 304 -9.29 -7.19 4.95
C GLU A 304 -10.73 -7.15 5.45
N ALA A 305 -11.03 -6.21 6.36
CA ALA A 305 -12.36 -6.07 6.94
C ALA A 305 -13.40 -5.65 5.88
N ASN A 306 -13.05 -4.69 5.00
CA ASN A 306 -13.96 -4.13 4.01
C ASN A 306 -14.41 -5.17 2.96
N TRP A 307 -13.52 -6.05 2.51
CA TRP A 307 -13.84 -7.08 1.50
C TRP A 307 -13.97 -8.50 2.05
N ASP A 308 -13.91 -8.68 3.36
CA ASP A 308 -13.98 -10.00 3.99
C ASP A 308 -12.86 -10.93 3.49
N LEU A 309 -11.64 -10.39 3.44
CA LEU A 309 -10.46 -11.14 3.04
C LEU A 309 -9.97 -12.03 4.20
N HIS A 310 -9.09 -12.96 3.85
CA HIS A 310 -8.22 -13.61 4.82
C HIS A 310 -7.16 -12.64 5.36
N THR A 311 -6.38 -13.08 6.35
CA THR A 311 -5.25 -12.31 6.91
C THR A 311 -3.89 -12.87 6.47
N LEU A 312 -2.81 -12.10 6.61
CA LEU A 312 -1.42 -12.55 6.41
C LEU A 312 -0.88 -13.39 7.57
N GLY A 313 -1.55 -13.33 8.73
CA GLY A 313 -1.10 -14.03 9.94
C GLY A 313 0.10 -13.36 10.62
N ARG A 314 0.24 -12.05 10.43
CA ARG A 314 1.29 -11.20 11.01
C ARG A 314 0.62 -10.08 11.83
N TRP A 315 1.19 -8.87 11.87
CA TRP A 315 0.67 -7.77 12.68
C TRP A 315 -0.63 -7.14 12.13
N ASP A 316 -1.00 -7.45 10.88
CA ASP A 316 -2.31 -7.18 10.29
C ASP A 316 -3.46 -7.75 11.14
N VAL A 317 -3.29 -8.95 11.72
CA VAL A 317 -4.37 -9.65 12.43
C VAL A 317 -4.90 -8.87 13.63
N GLY A 318 -3.99 -8.25 14.37
CA GLY A 318 -4.30 -7.53 15.60
C GLY A 318 -4.47 -6.02 15.40
N ALA A 319 -4.14 -5.49 14.23
CA ALA A 319 -4.20 -4.06 13.97
C ALA A 319 -5.65 -3.54 14.01
N ASN A 320 -5.84 -2.33 14.55
CA ASN A 320 -7.15 -1.71 14.55
C ASN A 320 -7.56 -1.35 13.12
N VAL A 321 -8.80 -1.68 12.77
CA VAL A 321 -9.44 -1.26 11.52
C VAL A 321 -9.91 0.19 11.65
N PHE A 322 -9.80 1.01 10.59
CA PHE A 322 -10.28 2.39 10.63
C PHE A 322 -11.72 2.46 11.08
N LYS A 323 -12.04 3.42 11.94
CA LYS A 323 -13.33 3.48 12.63
C LYS A 323 -14.51 3.47 11.67
N LEU A 324 -14.34 4.21 10.58
CA LEU A 324 -15.30 4.27 9.47
C LEU A 324 -15.70 2.88 8.95
N VAL A 325 -14.77 1.93 8.91
CA VAL A 325 -14.98 0.55 8.45
C VAL A 325 -15.39 -0.35 9.60
N ALA A 326 -14.69 -0.29 10.72
CA ALA A 326 -14.93 -1.13 11.89
C ALA A 326 -16.36 -1.00 12.44
N ASP A 327 -16.94 0.21 12.42
CA ASP A 327 -18.34 0.43 12.82
C ASP A 327 -19.35 -0.34 11.93
N THR A 328 -18.98 -0.67 10.69
CA THR A 328 -19.81 -1.49 9.78
C THR A 328 -19.48 -2.98 9.87
N THR A 329 -18.22 -3.33 10.08
CA THR A 329 -17.74 -4.72 10.02
C THR A 329 -17.78 -5.44 11.35
N GLY A 330 -18.02 -4.72 12.46
CA GLY A 330 -18.07 -5.26 13.80
C GLY A 330 -16.68 -5.51 14.41
N ASP A 331 -15.64 -4.91 13.83
CA ASP A 331 -14.31 -4.92 14.41
C ASP A 331 -14.26 -4.02 15.65
N THR A 332 -13.46 -4.44 16.61
CA THR A 332 -13.33 -3.77 17.92
C THR A 332 -12.01 -3.04 18.01
N TYR A 333 -12.00 -1.94 18.76
CA TYR A 333 -10.80 -1.13 18.97
C TYR A 333 -10.10 -1.52 20.26
N THR A 334 -8.78 -1.63 20.19
CA THR A 334 -7.94 -1.79 21.38
C THR A 334 -7.00 -0.60 21.48
N SER A 335 -6.98 0.09 22.62
CA SER A 335 -6.02 1.16 22.88
C SER A 335 -4.63 0.60 23.18
N TRP A 336 -3.60 1.44 23.03
CA TRP A 336 -2.25 1.09 23.43
C TRP A 336 -1.57 2.28 24.10
N ASP A 337 -1.86 2.46 25.39
CA ASP A 337 -1.43 3.61 26.17
C ASP A 337 0.10 3.76 26.26
N ALA A 338 0.85 2.67 26.05
CA ALA A 338 2.32 2.74 25.99
C ALA A 338 2.83 3.56 24.79
N VAL A 339 2.02 3.71 23.73
CA VAL A 339 2.31 4.56 22.57
C VAL A 339 1.53 5.88 22.64
N THR A 340 0.26 5.85 23.05
CA THR A 340 -0.64 7.02 22.96
C THR A 340 -0.83 7.79 24.26
N GLY A 341 -0.35 7.28 25.39
CA GLY A 341 -0.56 7.90 26.70
C GLY A 341 0.27 9.15 26.92
N ASP A 342 -0.03 9.89 28.01
CA ASP A 342 0.66 11.14 28.37
C ASP A 342 2.17 10.96 28.61
N ASN A 343 2.60 9.75 28.98
CA ASN A 343 3.99 9.36 29.19
C ASN A 343 4.28 8.07 28.39
N PRO A 344 4.48 8.15 27.07
CA PRO A 344 4.68 6.97 26.24
C PRO A 344 6.00 6.28 26.59
N SER A 345 5.98 4.96 26.59
CA SER A 345 7.16 4.10 26.80
C SER A 345 7.57 3.33 25.54
N VAL A 346 6.73 3.31 24.51
CA VAL A 346 6.99 2.70 23.20
C VAL A 346 6.89 3.81 22.16
N PHE A 347 7.90 3.93 21.30
CA PHE A 347 8.01 5.04 20.35
C PHE A 347 7.85 4.61 18.90
N LEU A 348 8.06 3.32 18.58
CA LEU A 348 8.01 2.80 17.21
C LEU A 348 9.04 3.47 16.28
N ASN A 349 10.23 3.78 16.81
CA ASN A 349 11.27 4.50 16.08
C ASN A 349 12.38 3.61 15.52
N GLY A 350 12.38 2.32 15.82
CA GLY A 350 13.45 1.44 15.42
C GLY A 350 12.98 0.01 15.33
N SER A 351 13.59 -0.73 14.41
CA SER A 351 13.33 -2.14 14.20
C SER A 351 14.19 -2.97 15.14
N PHE A 352 13.70 -4.15 15.51
CA PHE A 352 14.50 -5.16 16.19
C PHE A 352 15.27 -6.02 15.18
N SER A 353 16.06 -6.97 15.65
CA SER A 353 16.86 -7.84 14.80
C SER A 353 15.98 -8.67 13.83
N GLY A 354 16.41 -8.80 12.57
CA GLY A 354 15.65 -9.49 11.53
C GLY A 354 16.49 -9.77 10.29
N PRO A 355 15.93 -10.39 9.23
CA PRO A 355 16.67 -10.70 8.01
C PRO A 355 17.31 -9.49 7.33
N PHE A 356 16.78 -8.29 7.56
CA PHE A 356 17.27 -7.05 6.98
C PHE A 356 18.02 -6.14 7.96
N SER A 357 18.26 -6.56 9.20
CA SER A 357 19.05 -5.75 10.12
C SER A 357 20.50 -5.66 9.67
N SER A 358 21.07 -4.46 9.74
CA SER A 358 22.45 -4.15 9.42
C SER A 358 23.42 -4.67 10.47
N SER A 359 22.99 -4.78 11.73
CA SER A 359 23.84 -5.16 12.86
C SER A 359 23.75 -6.66 13.19
N GLN A 360 22.53 -7.21 13.25
CA GLN A 360 22.30 -8.61 13.63
C GLN A 360 21.21 -9.24 12.76
N LYS A 361 21.65 -10.01 11.75
CA LYS A 361 20.73 -10.75 10.88
C LYS A 361 20.11 -11.94 11.58
N ASN A 362 18.79 -12.03 11.50
CA ASN A 362 18.00 -13.17 11.97
C ASN A 362 17.21 -13.83 10.82
N ALA A 363 16.67 -15.02 11.07
CA ALA A 363 15.83 -15.70 10.10
C ALA A 363 14.49 -14.97 9.90
N TYR A 364 13.85 -15.21 8.76
CA TYR A 364 12.50 -14.73 8.52
C TYR A 364 11.53 -15.22 9.61
N PRO A 365 10.64 -14.34 10.08
CA PRO A 365 9.58 -14.73 10.99
C PRO A 365 8.57 -15.63 10.29
N VAL A 366 7.98 -16.55 11.04
CA VAL A 366 6.96 -17.49 10.57
C VAL A 366 5.59 -16.92 10.91
N PRO A 367 4.68 -16.72 9.93
CA PRO A 367 3.31 -16.28 10.21
C PRO A 367 2.61 -17.22 11.20
N ASN A 368 1.79 -16.65 12.09
CA ASN A 368 0.98 -17.42 13.01
C ASN A 368 -0.25 -17.95 12.26
N THR A 369 -0.21 -19.20 11.80
CA THR A 369 -1.28 -19.80 10.99
C THR A 369 -2.55 -20.09 11.79
N ASN A 370 -2.48 -20.00 13.12
CA ASN A 370 -3.63 -20.18 14.01
C ASN A 370 -4.28 -18.84 14.40
N ALA A 371 -3.71 -17.72 13.92
CA ALA A 371 -4.18 -16.38 14.21
C ALA A 371 -5.60 -16.15 13.67
N LYS A 372 -6.38 -15.37 14.41
CA LYS A 372 -7.72 -14.95 14.03
C LYS A 372 -7.92 -13.51 14.46
N SER A 373 -8.51 -12.70 13.58
CA SER A 373 -8.80 -11.31 13.90
C SER A 373 -9.68 -11.22 15.17
N PRO A 374 -9.38 -10.29 16.09
CA PRO A 374 -10.22 -10.06 17.27
C PRO A 374 -11.67 -9.77 16.89
N SER A 375 -12.60 -10.34 17.64
CA SER A 375 -14.07 -10.16 17.52
C SER A 375 -14.73 -10.70 16.25
N THR A 376 -14.05 -10.66 15.11
CA THR A 376 -14.62 -11.00 13.79
C THR A 376 -14.15 -12.35 13.24
N GLY A 377 -13.03 -12.88 13.73
CA GLY A 377 -12.60 -14.26 13.48
C GLY A 377 -12.11 -14.56 12.06
N ARG A 378 -11.73 -13.54 11.26
CA ARG A 378 -11.05 -13.75 9.97
C ARG A 378 -9.80 -14.58 10.18
N THR A 379 -9.61 -15.56 9.32
CA THR A 379 -8.51 -16.53 9.41
C THR A 379 -7.40 -16.16 8.44
N VAL A 380 -6.20 -16.66 8.74
CA VAL A 380 -5.05 -16.62 7.81
C VAL A 380 -5.41 -17.28 6.48
N LEU A 381 -4.85 -16.74 5.38
CA LEU A 381 -5.04 -17.25 4.03
C LEU A 381 -4.66 -18.74 3.95
N PRO A 382 -5.51 -19.63 3.39
CA PRO A 382 -5.23 -21.06 3.37
C PRO A 382 -3.87 -21.45 2.77
N SER A 383 -3.42 -20.77 1.72
CA SER A 383 -2.11 -21.03 1.10
C SER A 383 -0.93 -20.68 2.03
N ILE A 384 -1.09 -19.70 2.93
CA ILE A 384 -0.12 -19.40 3.99
C ILE A 384 -0.17 -20.51 5.06
N VAL A 385 -1.36 -20.96 5.44
CA VAL A 385 -1.55 -22.06 6.40
C VAL A 385 -0.88 -23.34 5.90
N ASP A 386 -1.14 -23.75 4.66
CA ASP A 386 -0.56 -24.95 4.06
C ASP A 386 0.97 -24.92 4.06
N LYS A 387 1.55 -23.73 3.88
CA LYS A 387 3.00 -23.53 3.81
C LYS A 387 3.69 -23.50 5.18
N TYR A 388 3.04 -22.95 6.20
CA TYR A 388 3.68 -22.62 7.48
C TYR A 388 3.10 -23.35 8.71
N SER A 389 2.04 -24.14 8.57
CA SER A 389 1.38 -24.83 9.69
C SER A 389 2.28 -25.82 10.44
N SER A 390 3.27 -26.41 9.76
CA SER A 390 4.25 -27.30 10.40
C SER A 390 5.31 -26.56 11.23
N GLN A 391 5.37 -25.22 11.14
CA GLN A 391 6.40 -24.38 11.76
C GLN A 391 5.89 -23.58 12.97
N GLN A 392 4.68 -23.85 13.47
CA GLN A 392 4.06 -23.07 14.53
C GLN A 392 4.73 -23.20 15.92
N SER A 393 5.60 -24.20 16.10
CA SER A 393 6.46 -24.33 17.29
C SER A 393 7.83 -23.68 17.12
N SER A 394 8.10 -23.04 15.97
CA SER A 394 9.35 -22.35 15.71
C SER A 394 9.51 -21.15 16.64
N LYS A 395 10.73 -20.92 17.12
CA LYS A 395 11.09 -19.69 17.85
C LYS A 395 10.93 -18.41 17.00
N ASN A 396 10.83 -18.55 15.68
CA ASN A 396 10.64 -17.43 14.77
C ASN A 396 9.15 -17.09 14.56
N MET A 397 8.23 -17.82 15.18
CA MET A 397 6.82 -17.47 15.23
C MET A 397 6.58 -16.64 16.49
N TYR A 398 6.43 -15.32 16.32
CA TYR A 398 6.20 -14.37 17.44
C TYR A 398 4.91 -13.56 17.33
N TYR A 399 4.16 -13.73 16.23
CA TYR A 399 2.95 -12.95 15.98
C TYR A 399 1.82 -13.35 16.91
N ASN A 400 1.12 -12.34 17.41
CA ASN A 400 -0.09 -12.50 18.21
C ASN A 400 -1.25 -11.70 17.57
N ASN A 401 -2.45 -11.84 18.15
CA ASN A 401 -3.66 -11.22 17.58
C ASN A 401 -3.98 -9.85 18.22
N GLY A 402 -3.00 -9.19 18.85
CA GLY A 402 -3.17 -7.92 19.55
C GLY A 402 -2.52 -6.73 18.83
N VAL A 403 -2.91 -5.52 19.23
CA VAL A 403 -2.37 -4.25 18.71
C VAL A 403 -0.93 -3.97 19.12
N MET A 404 -0.42 -4.67 20.13
CA MET A 404 0.92 -4.46 20.67
C MET A 404 1.95 -5.14 19.78
N ILE A 405 2.67 -4.33 19.00
CA ILE A 405 3.75 -4.78 18.13
C ILE A 405 5.12 -4.57 18.80
N PRO A 406 6.12 -5.39 18.48
CA PRO A 406 7.49 -5.16 18.93
C PRO A 406 8.12 -3.94 18.25
N ASP A 407 9.07 -3.33 18.94
CA ASP A 407 10.00 -2.33 18.38
C ASP A 407 11.45 -2.66 18.81
N GLY A 408 12.41 -1.85 18.40
CA GLY A 408 13.83 -2.07 18.69
C GLY A 408 14.21 -2.01 20.17
N GLN A 409 13.36 -1.41 21.04
CA GLN A 409 13.57 -1.39 22.49
C GLN A 409 12.76 -2.48 23.21
N HIS A 410 11.74 -3.01 22.54
CA HIS A 410 10.83 -4.04 23.04
C HIS A 410 10.78 -5.22 22.05
N PRO A 411 11.91 -5.91 21.78
CA PRO A 411 11.95 -6.99 20.82
C PRO A 411 11.12 -8.20 21.29
N PRO A 412 10.65 -9.05 20.37
CA PRO A 412 10.07 -10.33 20.74
C PRO A 412 11.06 -11.17 21.54
N GLN A 413 10.54 -12.09 22.36
CA GLN A 413 11.41 -12.97 23.15
C GLN A 413 12.38 -13.76 22.24
N GLY A 414 13.69 -13.56 22.45
CA GLY A 414 14.74 -14.27 21.71
C GLY A 414 15.35 -13.50 20.53
N TYR A 415 15.01 -12.22 20.38
CA TYR A 415 15.48 -11.32 19.31
C TYR A 415 16.32 -10.16 19.81
#